data_AF-A0A4Q3VH98-F1
#
_entry.id   AF-A0A4Q3VH98-F1
#
_cell.length_a   1.000
_cell.length_b   1.000
_cell.length_c   1.000
_cell.angle_alpha   90.00
_cell.angle_beta   90.00
_cell.angle_gamma   90.00
#
_symmetry.space_group_name_H-M   'P 1'
#
loop_
_entity.id
_entity.type
_entity.pdbx_description
1 polymer ?
#
loop_
_entity_poly.entity_id
_entity_poly.type
_entity_poly.pdbx_seq_one_letter_code
_entity_poly.pdbx_strand_id
1 'polypeptide(L)'
;IEAQMPFLNIKDGELHSEVVYFTDSVNTRLILKGNINKRAETLSGLLYAADTGGVWVPYIQGKLGAKVHFDTLRFALDEKSYKNGVLKIEGEAAISNLVMYHERLALTDVQIRSGSAKYHISVGPKWGSLDTLSVVKVNEMTFHPQLLYKKEPANKEISIQVVSDKTPAQDFFNSLPQGLFENLSGIKATGFLTYAMGFHVNTSELDSLEFDSDLEAENLQILEYGETNLEKINGPFEHTVYEYGKPARTFTVGPSNPFYTPINQVSDYLRNSILTAEDYGFYRHKGFHEEALRLAIITNIREKRFARGGSTLTMQLVKNVFLSRNKTMARKFEEALIVWLIENQRLVGKQRMFEVYLNIIEWGPYIYGVKDASRFYFAKQPSELSLAEAIFLTKIIPSPKNFRSLFDNYGRLRPWNGGYFRMIGGIMRRRGLITEEEYAALVPQVYLRGRARDIVVTATDVPPDSILYGVPNDTAAIPPAQQLDLQDLKIKTLPNWEEERQKKRGINKNALLIL
;
A
#
# COMPACT_ATOMS: atom_id res chain seq x y z
N ILE A 1 -18.49 8.69 29.50
CA ILE A 1 -18.96 9.87 28.72
C ILE A 1 -20.38 10.12 29.14
N GLU A 2 -20.61 11.20 29.86
CA GLU A 2 -21.95 11.70 30.15
C GLU A 2 -22.21 12.89 29.22
N ALA A 3 -23.39 12.94 28.60
CA ALA A 3 -23.80 14.05 27.76
C ALA A 3 -25.07 14.64 28.33
N GLN A 4 -25.05 15.94 28.61
CA GLN A 4 -26.22 16.68 29.05
C GLN A 4 -26.61 17.66 27.95
N MET A 5 -27.90 17.80 27.70
CA MET A 5 -28.45 18.80 26.77
C MET A 5 -29.25 19.78 27.62
N PRO A 6 -28.64 20.86 28.14
CA PRO A 6 -29.30 21.76 29.08
C PRO A 6 -30.56 22.40 28.48
N PHE A 7 -30.55 22.64 27.18
CA PHE A 7 -31.74 23.08 26.46
C PHE A 7 -31.74 22.59 25.00
N LEU A 8 -32.97 22.44 24.48
CA LEU A 8 -33.28 22.34 23.07
C LEU A 8 -34.49 23.23 22.83
N ASN A 9 -34.29 24.33 22.10
CA ASN A 9 -35.35 25.25 21.75
C ASN A 9 -35.61 25.15 20.24
N ILE A 10 -36.86 24.84 19.88
CA ILE A 10 -37.33 24.85 18.50
C ILE A 10 -38.54 25.78 18.43
N LYS A 11 -38.38 26.97 17.86
CA LYS A 11 -39.45 27.97 17.72
C LYS A 11 -39.46 28.50 16.30
N ASP A 12 -40.63 28.49 15.68
CA ASP A 12 -40.83 28.96 14.30
C ASP A 12 -39.84 28.35 13.27
N GLY A 13 -39.46 27.09 13.52
CA GLY A 13 -38.48 26.37 12.72
C GLY A 13 -37.03 26.66 13.09
N GLU A 14 -36.71 27.72 13.85
CA GLU A 14 -35.35 27.95 14.35
C GLU A 14 -35.01 26.95 15.45
N LEU A 15 -33.88 26.26 15.28
CA LEU A 15 -33.32 25.32 16.23
C LEU A 15 -32.13 25.97 16.94
N HIS A 16 -32.14 25.92 18.26
CA HIS A 16 -31.00 26.31 19.09
C HIS A 16 -30.88 25.33 20.26
N SER A 17 -29.71 24.73 20.41
CA SER A 17 -29.41 23.80 21.50
C SER A 17 -27.97 23.96 21.97
N GLU A 18 -27.77 23.69 23.25
CA GLU A 18 -26.45 23.47 23.83
C GLU A 18 -26.35 22.01 24.27
N VAL A 19 -25.21 21.37 23.99
CA VAL A 19 -24.89 20.04 24.49
C VAL A 19 -23.55 20.11 25.21
N VAL A 20 -23.53 19.69 26.46
CA VAL A 20 -22.34 19.63 27.30
C VAL A 20 -21.89 18.18 27.40
N TYR A 21 -20.67 17.91 26.94
CA TYR A 21 -20.02 16.61 27.10
C TYR A 21 -19.11 16.65 28.32
N PHE A 22 -19.30 15.68 29.21
CA PHE A 22 -18.41 15.40 30.33
C PHE A 22 -17.61 14.15 29.99
N THR A 23 -16.30 14.33 29.88
CA THR A 23 -15.31 13.25 29.81
C THR A 23 -14.37 13.38 31.00
N ASP A 24 -13.60 12.32 31.31
CA ASP A 24 -12.68 12.31 32.46
C ASP A 24 -11.59 13.40 32.38
N SER A 25 -11.43 14.07 31.24
CA SER A 25 -10.37 15.05 30.96
C SER A 25 -10.84 16.34 30.26
N VAL A 26 -12.03 16.39 29.67
CA VAL A 26 -12.53 17.55 28.90
C VAL A 26 -14.03 17.74 29.12
N ASN A 27 -14.42 18.98 29.45
CA ASN A 27 -15.79 19.45 29.38
C ASN A 27 -15.95 20.31 28.13
N THR A 28 -16.70 19.84 27.13
CA THR A 28 -16.91 20.60 25.89
C THR A 28 -18.35 21.05 25.81
N ARG A 29 -18.57 22.36 25.67
CA ARG A 29 -19.87 22.96 25.36
C ARG A 29 -20.02 23.10 23.85
N LEU A 30 -20.94 22.35 23.28
CA LEU A 30 -21.30 22.42 21.86
C LEU A 30 -22.56 23.26 21.69
N ILE A 31 -22.51 24.17 20.73
CA ILE A 31 -23.65 24.96 20.31
C ILE A 31 -24.12 24.44 18.96
N LEU A 32 -25.40 24.10 18.88
CA LEU A 32 -26.09 23.76 17.65
C LEU A 32 -27.11 24.85 17.33
N LYS A 33 -26.95 25.50 16.19
CA LYS A 33 -27.92 26.47 15.64
C LYS A 33 -28.39 25.99 14.28
N GLY A 34 -29.65 26.14 13.94
CA GLY A 34 -30.17 25.62 12.69
C GLY A 34 -31.59 26.02 12.38
N ASN A 35 -32.12 25.45 11.31
CA ASN A 35 -33.53 25.59 10.93
C ASN A 35 -34.11 24.25 10.52
N ILE A 36 -35.33 23.95 10.97
CA ILE A 36 -36.13 22.79 10.59
C ILE A 36 -37.40 23.28 9.92
N ASN A 37 -37.60 22.90 8.67
CA ASN A 37 -38.87 23.08 7.98
C ASN A 37 -39.59 21.74 7.84
N LYS A 38 -40.52 21.47 8.77
CA LYS A 38 -41.29 20.22 8.79
C LYS A 38 -42.14 20.01 7.52
N ARG A 39 -42.61 21.09 6.87
CA ARG A 39 -43.44 20.98 5.66
C ARG A 39 -42.61 20.62 4.44
N ALA A 40 -41.41 21.18 4.33
CA ALA A 40 -40.48 20.89 3.25
C ALA A 40 -39.60 19.66 3.54
N GLU A 41 -39.69 19.09 4.74
CA GLU A 41 -38.81 18.02 5.25
C GLU A 41 -37.31 18.37 5.22
N THR A 42 -36.98 19.66 5.28
CA THR A 42 -35.59 20.15 5.27
C THR A 42 -35.09 20.48 6.67
N LEU A 43 -33.78 20.34 6.84
CA LEU A 43 -33.07 20.68 8.08
C LEU A 43 -31.72 21.28 7.70
N SER A 44 -31.30 22.35 8.37
CA SER A 44 -29.93 22.85 8.31
C SER A 44 -29.40 23.15 9.70
N GLY A 45 -28.10 23.06 9.88
CA GLY A 45 -27.45 23.28 11.16
C GLY A 45 -25.99 23.68 11.05
N LEU A 46 -25.54 24.40 12.07
CA LEU A 46 -24.16 24.75 12.37
C LEU A 46 -23.86 24.27 13.79
N LEU A 47 -22.89 23.38 13.90
CA LEU A 47 -22.34 22.87 15.14
C LEU A 47 -20.93 23.44 15.34
N TYR A 48 -20.66 23.99 16.52
CA TYR A 48 -19.36 24.54 16.90
C TYR A 48 -19.19 24.48 18.42
N ALA A 49 -17.96 24.56 18.90
CA ALA A 49 -17.68 24.66 20.33
C ALA A 49 -17.85 26.11 20.81
N ALA A 50 -18.42 26.29 22.01
CA ALA A 50 -18.50 27.60 22.65
C ALA A 50 -17.09 28.13 23.04
N ASP A 51 -16.15 27.21 23.28
CA ASP A 51 -14.79 27.49 23.71
C ASP A 51 -13.80 27.31 22.53
N THR A 52 -12.60 27.89 22.60
CA THR A 52 -11.61 27.90 21.50
C THR A 52 -10.96 26.54 21.20
N GLY A 53 -11.33 25.47 21.91
CA GLY A 53 -10.73 24.14 21.80
C GLY A 53 -11.31 23.23 20.71
N GLY A 54 -12.30 23.72 19.95
CA GLY A 54 -12.99 22.94 18.91
C GLY A 54 -13.96 21.89 19.47
N VAL A 55 -14.70 21.27 18.55
CA VAL A 55 -15.67 20.21 18.80
C VAL A 55 -14.97 18.87 18.84
N TRP A 56 -14.95 18.23 20.00
CA TRP A 56 -14.51 16.85 20.15
C TRP A 56 -15.65 15.87 19.89
N VAL A 57 -15.34 14.70 19.33
CA VAL A 57 -16.31 13.61 19.13
C VAL A 57 -15.97 12.38 19.99
N PRO A 58 -16.27 12.41 21.31
CA PRO A 58 -15.91 11.34 22.24
C PRO A 58 -16.43 9.95 21.83
N TYR A 59 -17.57 9.90 21.14
CA TYR A 59 -18.17 8.67 20.66
C TYR A 59 -17.28 7.92 19.67
N ILE A 60 -16.58 8.64 18.78
CA ILE A 60 -15.66 8.04 17.80
C ILE A 60 -14.47 7.43 18.55
N GLN A 61 -13.97 8.10 19.58
CA GLN A 61 -12.90 7.58 20.42
C GLN A 61 -13.32 6.30 21.15
N GLY A 62 -14.51 6.28 21.75
CA GLY A 62 -15.01 5.10 22.47
C GLY A 62 -15.27 3.89 21.56
N LYS A 63 -15.75 4.11 20.32
CA LYS A 63 -16.08 3.01 19.40
C LYS A 63 -14.94 2.56 18.49
N LEU A 64 -14.16 3.51 17.99
CA LEU A 64 -13.16 3.27 16.95
C LEU A 64 -11.73 3.50 17.45
N GLY A 65 -11.54 3.96 18.69
CA GLY A 65 -10.21 4.30 19.22
C GLY A 65 -9.59 5.54 18.58
N ALA A 66 -10.33 6.25 17.72
CA ALA A 66 -9.84 7.42 17.00
C ALA A 66 -10.26 8.70 17.73
N LYS A 67 -9.29 9.60 17.95
CA LYS A 67 -9.57 10.95 18.42
C LYS A 67 -9.91 11.82 17.22
N VAL A 68 -11.04 12.51 17.28
CA VAL A 68 -11.50 13.38 16.20
C VAL A 68 -11.97 14.70 16.80
N HIS A 69 -11.47 15.80 16.24
CA HIS A 69 -11.96 17.13 16.56
C HIS A 69 -12.04 18.02 15.31
N PHE A 70 -12.85 19.06 15.36
CA PHE A 70 -13.03 20.05 14.29
C PHE A 70 -13.52 21.38 14.84
N ASP A 71 -13.37 22.48 14.10
CA ASP A 71 -13.80 23.80 14.61
C ASP A 71 -15.31 24.00 14.43
N THR A 72 -15.79 23.78 13.21
CA THR A 72 -17.21 23.89 12.87
C THR A 72 -17.65 22.79 11.90
N LEU A 73 -18.89 22.35 12.05
CA LEU A 73 -19.60 21.46 11.12
C LEU A 73 -20.92 22.11 10.72
N ARG A 74 -21.06 22.41 9.43
CA ARG A 74 -22.31 22.79 8.79
C ARG A 74 -22.92 21.56 8.14
N PHE A 75 -24.23 21.45 8.19
CA PHE A 75 -24.95 20.39 7.48
C PHE A 75 -26.32 20.91 7.03
N ALA A 76 -26.80 20.36 5.92
CA ALA A 76 -28.13 20.58 5.39
C ALA A 76 -28.66 19.26 4.81
N LEU A 77 -29.94 19.01 5.06
CA LEU A 77 -30.76 18.00 4.42
C LEU A 77 -31.74 18.77 3.53
N ASP A 78 -31.52 18.69 2.23
CA ASP A 78 -32.25 19.48 1.23
C ASP A 78 -33.43 18.70 0.67
N GLU A 79 -33.26 17.40 0.47
CA GLU A 79 -34.35 16.51 0.05
C GLU A 79 -34.31 15.19 0.81
N LYS A 80 -35.49 14.73 1.19
CA LYS A 80 -35.72 13.37 1.66
C LYS A 80 -36.98 12.84 1.00
N SER A 81 -36.90 11.68 0.38
CA SER A 81 -38.09 11.03 -0.15
C SER A 81 -38.03 9.52 0.03
N TYR A 82 -39.19 8.91 0.33
CA TYR A 82 -39.33 7.46 0.40
C TYR A 82 -40.45 7.02 -0.53
N LYS A 83 -40.09 6.36 -1.63
CA LYS A 83 -41.03 5.89 -2.65
C LYS A 83 -40.63 4.49 -3.11
N ASN A 84 -41.61 3.59 -3.25
CA ASN A 84 -41.40 2.23 -3.74
C ASN A 84 -40.29 1.44 -3.01
N GLY A 85 -40.17 1.62 -1.70
CA GLY A 85 -39.14 0.93 -0.90
C GLY A 85 -37.73 1.53 -0.97
N VAL A 86 -37.57 2.67 -1.63
CA VAL A 86 -36.27 3.36 -1.79
C VAL A 86 -36.31 4.68 -1.03
N LEU A 87 -35.34 4.88 -0.14
CA LEU A 87 -35.06 6.13 0.54
C LEU A 87 -34.02 6.91 -0.26
N LYS A 88 -34.36 8.13 -0.69
CA LYS A 88 -33.43 9.10 -1.27
C LYS A 88 -33.16 10.20 -0.26
N ILE A 89 -31.89 10.59 -0.15
CA ILE A 89 -31.41 11.62 0.76
C ILE A 89 -30.42 12.50 -0.03
N GLU A 90 -30.71 13.79 -0.08
CA GLU A 90 -29.84 14.80 -0.66
C GLU A 90 -29.52 15.86 0.37
N GLY A 91 -28.28 16.33 0.34
CA GLY A 91 -27.86 17.39 1.24
C GLY A 91 -26.39 17.70 1.12
N GLU A 92 -25.93 18.55 2.03
CA GLU A 92 -24.55 18.97 2.08
C GLU A 92 -24.02 19.00 3.51
N ALA A 93 -22.73 18.76 3.67
CA ALA A 93 -22.02 18.96 4.91
C ALA A 93 -20.70 19.67 4.63
N ALA A 94 -20.27 20.56 5.51
CA ALA A 94 -18.99 21.22 5.43
C ALA A 94 -18.34 21.25 6.82
N ILE A 95 -17.08 20.84 6.89
CA ILE A 95 -16.28 20.78 8.09
C ILE A 95 -15.05 21.67 7.95
N SER A 96 -14.68 22.33 9.03
CA SER A 96 -13.49 23.18 9.11
C SER A 96 -12.51 22.62 10.13
N ASN A 97 -11.23 22.63 9.76
CA ASN A 97 -10.12 22.22 10.61
C ASN A 97 -10.32 20.83 11.25
N LEU A 98 -10.67 19.84 10.43
CA LEU A 98 -10.82 18.47 10.89
C LEU A 98 -9.45 17.90 11.24
N VAL A 99 -9.31 17.45 12.48
CA VAL A 99 -8.12 16.78 12.97
C VAL A 99 -8.49 15.38 13.46
N MET A 100 -7.70 14.40 13.06
CA MET A 100 -7.92 13.00 13.37
C MET A 100 -6.62 12.35 13.83
N TYR A 101 -6.70 11.57 14.90
CA TYR A 101 -5.60 10.73 15.36
C TYR A 101 -6.06 9.31 15.60
N HIS A 102 -5.32 8.36 15.03
CA HIS A 102 -5.47 6.94 15.29
C HIS A 102 -4.16 6.23 14.96
N GLU A 103 -3.66 5.36 15.84
CA GLU A 103 -2.34 4.71 15.71
C GLU A 103 -2.14 3.95 14.38
N ARG A 104 -3.22 3.37 13.83
CA ARG A 104 -3.19 2.69 12.51
C ARG A 104 -3.23 3.66 11.33
N LEU A 105 -3.72 4.89 11.53
CA LEU A 105 -3.80 5.93 10.50
C LEU A 105 -2.45 6.63 10.37
N ALA A 106 -1.97 7.25 11.45
CA ALA A 106 -0.75 8.04 11.51
C ALA A 106 -0.18 8.02 12.95
N LEU A 107 1.08 8.41 13.12
CA LEU A 107 1.69 8.58 14.45
C LEU A 107 1.50 9.99 15.01
N THR A 108 1.12 10.93 14.16
CA THR A 108 0.85 12.32 14.45
C THR A 108 -0.60 12.62 14.09
N ASP A 109 -1.07 13.80 14.49
CA ASP A 109 -2.40 14.27 14.15
C ASP A 109 -2.48 14.53 12.63
N VAL A 110 -3.56 14.04 12.02
CA VAL A 110 -3.86 14.25 10.60
C VAL A 110 -4.83 15.41 10.48
N GLN A 111 -4.43 16.46 9.79
CA GLN A 111 -5.22 17.69 9.69
C GLN A 111 -5.70 17.95 8.25
N ILE A 112 -6.99 18.26 8.13
CA ILE A 112 -7.66 18.70 6.92
C ILE A 112 -8.23 20.09 7.20
N ARG A 113 -7.78 21.10 6.45
CA ARG A 113 -8.13 22.52 6.69
C ARG A 113 -9.60 22.79 6.41
N SER A 114 -10.09 22.24 5.30
CA SER A 114 -11.50 22.32 4.93
C SER A 114 -11.93 21.04 4.23
N GLY A 115 -13.17 20.63 4.50
CA GLY A 115 -13.80 19.53 3.79
C GLY A 115 -15.27 19.84 3.55
N SER A 116 -15.82 19.43 2.43
CA SER A 116 -17.26 19.50 2.20
C SER A 116 -17.73 18.34 1.36
N ALA A 117 -18.95 17.88 1.57
CA ALA A 117 -19.58 16.86 0.76
C ALA A 117 -21.00 17.29 0.40
N LYS A 118 -21.30 17.37 -0.89
CA LYS A 118 -22.66 17.30 -1.40
C LYS A 118 -22.93 15.83 -1.70
N TYR A 119 -23.98 15.27 -1.10
CA TYR A 119 -24.26 13.84 -1.19
C TYR A 119 -25.64 13.60 -1.76
N HIS A 120 -25.72 12.64 -2.67
CA HIS A 120 -26.95 12.11 -3.23
C HIS A 120 -26.95 10.60 -2.99
N ILE A 121 -27.71 10.18 -1.96
CA ILE A 121 -27.71 8.82 -1.45
C ILE A 121 -29.04 8.17 -1.76
N SER A 122 -29.00 6.95 -2.26
CA SER A 122 -30.18 6.09 -2.41
C SER A 122 -29.99 4.80 -1.62
N VAL A 123 -30.98 4.41 -0.84
CA VAL A 123 -30.96 3.19 -0.02
C VAL A 123 -32.23 2.38 -0.27
N GLY A 124 -32.06 1.15 -0.73
CA GLY A 124 -33.11 0.14 -0.82
C GLY A 124 -32.95 -0.97 0.23
N PRO A 125 -33.82 -2.00 0.22
CA PRO A 125 -33.81 -3.04 1.25
C PRO A 125 -32.52 -3.86 1.36
N LYS A 126 -31.79 -4.00 0.24
CA LYS A 126 -30.58 -4.83 0.12
C LYS A 126 -29.43 -4.13 -0.57
N TRP A 127 -29.57 -2.84 -0.84
CA TRP A 127 -28.56 -2.09 -1.57
C TRP A 127 -28.53 -0.64 -1.11
N GLY A 128 -27.38 0.00 -1.30
CA GLY A 128 -27.22 1.43 -1.12
C GLY A 128 -26.25 1.97 -2.15
N SER A 129 -26.43 3.23 -2.53
CA SER A 129 -25.54 3.90 -3.46
C SER A 129 -25.28 5.36 -3.07
N LEU A 130 -24.11 5.83 -3.47
CA LEU A 130 -23.76 7.23 -3.60
C LEU A 130 -23.64 7.51 -5.10
N ASP A 131 -24.48 8.38 -5.64
CA ASP A 131 -24.55 8.58 -7.09
C ASP A 131 -23.52 9.60 -7.62
N THR A 132 -23.50 9.78 -8.95
CA THR A 132 -22.57 10.61 -9.71
C THR A 132 -22.66 12.10 -9.42
N LEU A 133 -23.77 12.58 -8.84
CA LEU A 133 -23.96 13.99 -8.47
C LEU A 133 -23.29 14.32 -7.12
N SER A 134 -22.81 13.30 -6.41
CA SER A 134 -22.10 13.49 -5.15
C SER A 134 -20.72 14.09 -5.40
N VAL A 135 -20.41 15.17 -4.68
CA VAL A 135 -19.16 15.91 -4.80
C VAL A 135 -18.53 16.04 -3.43
N VAL A 136 -17.28 15.63 -3.29
CA VAL A 136 -16.49 15.77 -2.07
C VAL A 136 -15.31 16.69 -2.34
N LYS A 137 -15.19 17.76 -1.56
CA LYS A 137 -14.03 18.64 -1.57
C LYS A 137 -13.18 18.40 -0.33
N VAL A 138 -11.87 18.31 -0.52
CA VAL A 138 -10.88 18.21 0.54
C VAL A 138 -9.81 19.25 0.24
N ASN A 139 -9.72 20.29 1.08
CA ASN A 139 -8.94 21.49 0.80
C ASN A 139 -9.30 22.05 -0.60
N GLU A 140 -8.34 22.16 -1.52
CA GLU A 140 -8.57 22.66 -2.88
C GLU A 140 -8.95 21.54 -3.88
N MET A 141 -8.87 20.28 -3.47
CA MET A 141 -9.21 19.15 -4.34
C MET A 141 -10.71 18.86 -4.34
N THR A 142 -11.26 18.61 -5.52
CA THR A 142 -12.64 18.18 -5.72
C THR A 142 -12.67 16.76 -6.30
N PHE A 143 -13.49 15.90 -5.71
CA PHE A 143 -13.67 14.50 -6.06
C PHE A 143 -15.15 14.19 -6.31
N HIS A 144 -15.42 13.25 -7.20
CA HIS A 144 -16.74 12.76 -7.58
C HIS A 144 -16.84 11.27 -7.24
N PRO A 145 -17.06 10.93 -5.96
CA PRO A 145 -17.16 9.54 -5.55
C PRO A 145 -18.49 8.93 -5.94
N GLN A 146 -18.45 7.70 -6.43
CA GLN A 146 -19.60 6.86 -6.69
C GLN A 146 -19.42 5.55 -5.94
N LEU A 147 -20.45 5.13 -5.25
CA LEU A 147 -20.44 3.92 -4.45
C LEU A 147 -21.67 3.10 -4.76
N LEU A 148 -21.51 1.80 -4.87
CA LEU A 148 -22.61 0.85 -4.94
C LEU A 148 -22.30 -0.32 -4.01
N TYR A 149 -23.22 -0.59 -3.11
CA TYR A 149 -23.19 -1.77 -2.26
C TYR A 149 -24.47 -2.56 -2.48
N LYS A 150 -24.35 -3.84 -2.80
CA LYS A 150 -25.48 -4.78 -2.80
C LYS A 150 -25.19 -5.95 -1.90
N LYS A 151 -26.22 -6.41 -1.18
CA LYS A 151 -26.15 -7.53 -0.25
C LYS A 151 -27.27 -8.52 -0.54
N GLU A 152 -26.90 -9.63 -1.15
CA GLU A 152 -27.71 -10.83 -1.25
C GLU A 152 -27.27 -11.86 -0.18
N PRO A 153 -28.09 -12.87 0.16
CA PRO A 153 -27.82 -13.78 1.29
C PRO A 153 -26.41 -14.41 1.30
N ALA A 154 -25.88 -14.76 0.13
CA ALA A 154 -24.55 -15.36 -0.04
C ALA A 154 -23.59 -14.51 -0.88
N ASN A 155 -24.00 -13.31 -1.32
CA ASN A 155 -23.20 -12.47 -2.20
C ASN A 155 -23.20 -11.01 -1.76
N LYS A 156 -22.04 -10.38 -1.83
CA LYS A 156 -21.84 -8.95 -1.70
C LYS A 156 -21.20 -8.44 -2.99
N GLU A 157 -21.79 -7.39 -3.52
CA GLU A 157 -21.24 -6.63 -4.63
C GLU A 157 -20.83 -5.25 -4.09
N ILE A 158 -19.59 -4.88 -4.34
CA ILE A 158 -19.05 -3.57 -3.95
C ILE A 158 -18.43 -2.94 -5.18
N SER A 159 -18.91 -1.76 -5.56
CA SER A 159 -18.29 -0.91 -6.58
C SER A 159 -17.94 0.43 -5.96
N ILE A 160 -16.73 0.89 -6.23
CA ILE A 160 -16.22 2.20 -5.82
C ILE A 160 -15.60 2.83 -7.06
N GLN A 161 -16.00 4.05 -7.36
CA GLN A 161 -15.32 4.88 -8.34
C GLN A 161 -15.05 6.25 -7.72
N VAL A 162 -13.86 6.78 -7.93
CA VAL A 162 -13.49 8.12 -7.48
C VAL A 162 -12.72 8.79 -8.60
N VAL A 163 -13.20 9.93 -9.05
CA VAL A 163 -12.50 10.77 -10.04
C VAL A 163 -12.34 12.16 -9.47
N SER A 164 -11.16 12.77 -9.58
CA SER A 164 -10.96 14.17 -9.22
C SER A 164 -11.16 15.09 -10.42
N ASP A 165 -11.43 16.36 -10.14
CA ASP A 165 -11.25 17.41 -11.14
C ASP A 165 -9.77 17.51 -11.54
N LYS A 166 -9.52 18.02 -12.75
CA LYS A 166 -8.18 18.42 -13.19
C LYS A 166 -7.73 19.58 -12.31
N THR A 167 -6.74 19.33 -11.47
CA THR A 167 -6.31 20.24 -10.41
C THR A 167 -4.91 20.74 -10.72
N PRO A 168 -4.60 22.05 -10.56
CA PRO A 168 -3.22 22.52 -10.63
C PRO A 168 -2.31 21.73 -9.68
N ALA A 169 -1.12 21.37 -10.13
CA ALA A 169 -0.21 20.51 -9.34
C ALA A 169 0.09 21.11 -7.96
N GLN A 170 0.28 22.43 -7.87
CA GLN A 170 0.50 23.10 -6.60
C GLN A 170 -0.70 22.96 -5.64
N ASP A 171 -1.93 23.08 -6.16
CA ASP A 171 -3.14 22.96 -5.35
C ASP A 171 -3.36 21.52 -4.86
N PHE A 172 -2.99 20.53 -5.68
CA PHE A 172 -2.95 19.12 -5.26
C PHE A 172 -2.03 18.93 -4.06
N PHE A 173 -0.77 19.40 -4.13
CA PHE A 173 0.19 19.24 -3.04
C PHE A 173 -0.21 20.03 -1.79
N ASN A 174 -0.73 21.25 -1.96
CA ASN A 174 -1.28 22.06 -0.85
C ASN A 174 -2.51 21.43 -0.20
N SER A 175 -3.19 20.50 -0.89
CA SER A 175 -4.37 19.80 -0.41
C SER A 175 -4.06 18.49 0.30
N LEU A 176 -2.81 18.02 0.26
CA LEU A 176 -2.41 16.83 1.02
C LEU A 176 -2.57 17.10 2.53
N PRO A 177 -3.29 16.24 3.28
CA PRO A 177 -3.45 16.42 4.71
C PRO A 177 -2.11 16.43 5.45
N GLN A 178 -1.92 17.43 6.32
CA GLN A 178 -0.75 17.51 7.18
C GLN A 178 -0.74 16.31 8.15
N GLY A 179 0.44 15.75 8.44
CA GLY A 179 0.60 14.52 9.23
C GLY A 179 0.48 13.22 8.43
N LEU A 180 0.05 13.27 7.15
CA LEU A 180 0.06 12.10 6.26
C LEU A 180 1.24 12.06 5.27
N PHE A 181 1.71 13.22 4.80
CA PHE A 181 2.65 13.35 3.67
C PHE A 181 3.86 14.24 4.01
N GLU A 182 4.49 14.00 5.16
CA GLU A 182 5.56 14.85 5.72
C GLU A 182 6.76 15.03 4.77
N ASN A 183 7.18 13.98 4.06
CA ASN A 183 8.30 14.02 3.10
C ASN A 183 7.99 14.81 1.82
N LEU A 184 6.72 15.09 1.56
CA LEU A 184 6.27 15.87 0.40
C LEU A 184 5.90 17.31 0.79
N SER A 185 6.05 17.65 2.07
CA SER A 185 5.81 19.01 2.57
C SER A 185 6.76 20.01 1.90
N GLY A 186 6.22 21.15 1.48
CA GLY A 186 7.00 22.22 0.86
C GLY A 186 7.34 22.01 -0.62
N ILE A 187 6.85 20.94 -1.25
CA ILE A 187 7.04 20.74 -2.69
C ILE A 187 6.40 21.88 -3.49
N LYS A 188 7.14 22.36 -4.51
CA LYS A 188 6.64 23.33 -5.48
C LYS A 188 6.58 22.71 -6.85
N ALA A 189 5.44 22.82 -7.51
CA ALA A 189 5.23 22.18 -8.81
C ALA A 189 4.29 22.97 -9.72
N THR A 190 4.48 22.81 -11.02
CA THR A 190 3.59 23.34 -12.07
C THR A 190 2.96 22.20 -12.86
N GLY A 191 1.96 22.50 -13.69
CA GLY A 191 1.20 21.50 -14.44
C GLY A 191 -0.10 21.14 -13.74
N PHE A 192 -0.68 20.00 -14.13
CA PHE A 192 -1.98 19.56 -13.64
C PHE A 192 -1.96 18.07 -13.28
N LEU A 193 -2.80 17.72 -12.31
CA LEU A 193 -3.01 16.36 -11.82
C LEU A 193 -4.49 16.01 -11.84
N THR A 194 -4.79 14.79 -12.26
CA THR A 194 -6.14 14.20 -12.23
C THR A 194 -6.05 12.80 -11.66
N TYR A 195 -6.77 12.54 -10.57
CA TYR A 195 -6.83 11.23 -9.94
C TYR A 195 -8.06 10.45 -10.41
N ALA A 196 -7.88 9.15 -10.68
CA ALA A 196 -8.98 8.23 -10.93
C ALA A 196 -8.72 6.90 -10.23
N MET A 197 -9.76 6.31 -9.65
CA MET A 197 -9.71 4.97 -9.08
C MET A 197 -11.04 4.25 -9.31
N GLY A 198 -10.93 3.00 -9.74
CA GLY A 198 -12.02 2.06 -9.88
C GLY A 198 -11.76 0.81 -9.07
N PHE A 199 -12.78 0.32 -8.39
CA PHE A 199 -12.77 -0.97 -7.72
C PHE A 199 -14.14 -1.63 -7.88
N HIS A 200 -14.15 -2.88 -8.32
CA HIS A 200 -15.35 -3.68 -8.38
C HIS A 200 -15.06 -5.10 -7.90
N VAL A 201 -15.87 -5.60 -6.98
CA VAL A 201 -15.81 -7.00 -6.54
C VAL A 201 -17.20 -7.58 -6.36
N ASN A 202 -17.37 -8.78 -6.90
CA ASN A 202 -18.47 -9.68 -6.61
C ASN A 202 -17.91 -10.85 -5.78
N THR A 203 -18.37 -11.01 -4.53
CA THR A 203 -17.81 -12.03 -3.65
C THR A 203 -18.09 -13.48 -4.07
N SER A 204 -19.06 -13.70 -4.97
CA SER A 204 -19.31 -15.01 -5.59
C SER A 204 -18.38 -15.30 -6.78
N GLU A 205 -17.77 -14.27 -7.37
CA GLU A 205 -16.89 -14.37 -8.54
C GLU A 205 -15.60 -13.56 -8.31
N LEU A 206 -14.82 -13.91 -7.28
CA LEU A 206 -13.66 -13.11 -6.90
C LEU A 206 -12.62 -12.94 -8.03
N ASP A 207 -12.55 -13.89 -8.97
CA ASP A 207 -11.59 -13.81 -10.07
C ASP A 207 -11.93 -12.70 -11.09
N SER A 208 -13.17 -12.19 -11.09
CA SER A 208 -13.63 -11.03 -11.88
C SER A 208 -13.39 -9.68 -11.19
N LEU A 209 -12.70 -9.66 -10.03
CA LEU A 209 -12.35 -8.43 -9.34
C LEU A 209 -11.58 -7.49 -10.27
N GLU A 210 -12.08 -6.26 -10.40
CA GLU A 210 -11.45 -5.16 -11.12
C GLU A 210 -10.89 -4.16 -10.10
N PHE A 211 -9.66 -3.71 -10.33
CA PHE A 211 -9.05 -2.64 -9.55
C PHE A 211 -8.10 -1.87 -10.46
N ASP A 212 -8.32 -0.56 -10.55
CA ASP A 212 -7.45 0.39 -11.23
C ASP A 212 -7.30 1.65 -10.39
N SER A 213 -6.11 2.24 -10.38
CA SER A 213 -5.86 3.53 -9.76
C SER A 213 -4.76 4.23 -10.51
N ASP A 214 -5.05 5.45 -10.96
CA ASP A 214 -4.13 6.26 -11.74
C ASP A 214 -4.11 7.70 -11.23
N LEU A 215 -2.95 8.32 -11.33
CA LEU A 215 -2.78 9.74 -11.11
C LEU A 215 -2.15 10.26 -12.40
N GLU A 216 -2.95 10.91 -13.22
CA GLU A 216 -2.52 11.43 -14.50
C GLU A 216 -1.86 12.80 -14.30
N ALA A 217 -0.74 12.99 -14.96
CA ALA A 217 0.01 14.24 -14.94
C ALA A 217 0.05 14.85 -16.33
N GLU A 218 -0.28 16.14 -16.40
CA GLU A 218 -0.16 16.94 -17.62
C GLU A 218 0.80 18.10 -17.38
N ASN A 219 1.90 18.14 -18.13
CA ASN A 219 2.95 19.15 -18.02
C ASN A 219 3.47 19.33 -16.57
N LEU A 220 3.47 18.26 -15.78
CA LEU A 220 3.99 18.28 -14.41
C LEU A 220 5.48 18.58 -14.43
N GLN A 221 5.90 19.57 -13.64
CA GLN A 221 7.30 19.84 -13.36
C GLN A 221 7.46 20.12 -11.86
N ILE A 222 8.41 19.44 -11.23
CA ILE A 222 8.79 19.73 -9.84
C ILE A 222 9.88 20.81 -9.87
N LEU A 223 9.58 21.94 -9.23
CA LEU A 223 10.50 23.08 -9.13
C LEU A 223 11.36 22.99 -7.88
N GLU A 224 10.76 22.57 -6.75
CA GLU A 224 11.44 22.36 -5.48
C GLU A 224 10.83 21.14 -4.77
N TYR A 225 11.65 20.27 -4.19
CA TYR A 225 11.18 19.04 -3.51
C TYR A 225 10.67 19.26 -2.08
N GLY A 226 10.94 20.42 -1.47
CA GLY A 226 10.61 20.67 -0.07
C GLY A 226 11.52 19.90 0.89
N GLU A 227 10.93 19.25 1.90
CA GLU A 227 11.63 18.57 3.00
C GLU A 227 12.57 17.44 2.54
N THR A 228 12.16 16.67 1.53
CA THR A 228 12.91 15.46 1.12
C THR A 228 13.27 15.49 -0.36
N ASN A 229 14.58 15.56 -0.65
CA ASN A 229 15.09 15.40 -2.02
C ASN A 229 14.93 13.95 -2.50
N LEU A 230 13.99 13.73 -3.42
CA LEU A 230 13.68 12.42 -4.00
C LEU A 230 14.76 11.93 -5.00
N GLU A 231 15.59 12.83 -5.52
CA GLU A 231 16.68 12.50 -6.46
C GLU A 231 17.97 12.06 -5.77
N LYS A 232 18.05 12.14 -4.43
CA LYS A 232 19.26 11.79 -3.66
C LYS A 232 19.80 10.39 -3.98
N ILE A 233 18.92 9.48 -4.42
CA ILE A 233 19.26 8.11 -4.81
C ILE A 233 20.21 8.06 -6.01
N ASN A 234 20.20 9.07 -6.89
CA ASN A 234 21.08 9.13 -8.06
C ASN A 234 22.56 9.27 -7.69
N GLY A 235 22.85 9.93 -6.57
CA GLY A 235 24.21 10.14 -6.07
C GLY A 235 24.56 9.26 -4.86
N PRO A 236 25.76 9.45 -4.30
CA PRO A 236 26.09 8.99 -2.96
C PRO A 236 25.24 9.68 -1.89
N PHE A 237 24.74 8.93 -0.91
CA PHE A 237 24.00 9.49 0.22
C PHE A 237 24.22 8.66 1.50
N GLU A 238 24.02 9.28 2.67
CA GLU A 238 24.02 8.58 3.95
C GLU A 238 22.67 7.86 4.17
N HIS A 239 22.71 6.57 4.46
CA HIS A 239 21.54 5.78 4.79
C HIS A 239 21.60 5.34 6.25
N THR A 240 20.55 5.67 7.01
CA THR A 240 20.39 5.24 8.40
C THR A 240 19.27 4.23 8.51
N VAL A 241 19.60 3.05 9.00
CA VAL A 241 18.62 2.02 9.34
C VAL A 241 18.14 2.23 10.76
N TYR A 242 16.83 2.16 10.97
CA TYR A 242 16.20 2.27 12.28
C TYR A 242 15.68 0.92 12.78
N GLU A 243 15.83 0.65 14.08
CA GLU A 243 15.21 -0.47 14.78
C GLU A 243 14.48 0.03 16.02
N TYR A 244 13.20 -0.32 16.16
CA TYR A 244 12.35 0.12 17.27
C TYR A 244 12.39 1.64 17.51
N GLY A 245 12.42 2.42 16.40
CA GLY A 245 12.48 3.88 16.43
C GLY A 245 13.86 4.47 16.73
N LYS A 246 14.90 3.66 16.94
CA LYS A 246 16.27 4.12 17.22
C LYS A 246 17.19 3.86 16.04
N PRO A 247 18.16 4.75 15.75
CA PRO A 247 19.16 4.50 14.71
C PRO A 247 20.00 3.28 15.11
N ALA A 248 20.04 2.28 14.22
CA ALA A 248 20.75 1.03 14.43
C ALA A 248 22.10 0.99 13.69
N ARG A 249 22.14 1.47 12.45
CA ARG A 249 23.37 1.55 11.62
C ARG A 249 23.24 2.67 10.61
N THR A 250 24.30 3.47 10.45
CA THR A 250 24.41 4.48 9.40
C THR A 250 25.60 4.11 8.50
N PHE A 251 25.42 4.21 7.19
CA PHE A 251 26.47 3.97 6.22
C PHE A 251 26.22 4.72 4.90
N THR A 252 27.31 5.05 4.21
CA THR A 252 27.25 5.66 2.88
C THR A 252 26.79 4.64 1.83
N VAL A 253 25.82 5.04 1.01
CA VAL A 253 25.39 4.31 -0.18
C VAL A 253 26.08 4.91 -1.40
N GLY A 254 27.23 4.37 -1.78
CA GLY A 254 27.98 4.82 -2.93
C GLY A 254 29.41 4.30 -2.96
N PRO A 255 30.20 4.65 -3.99
CA PRO A 255 31.52 4.07 -4.24
C PRO A 255 32.55 4.28 -3.13
N SER A 256 32.40 5.29 -2.27
CA SER A 256 33.28 5.53 -1.13
C SER A 256 33.15 4.47 -0.03
N ASN A 257 32.02 3.75 0.02
CA ASN A 257 31.84 2.64 0.95
C ASN A 257 32.43 1.36 0.35
N PRO A 258 33.45 0.74 0.97
CA PRO A 258 34.07 -0.48 0.43
C PRO A 258 33.12 -1.69 0.43
N PHE A 259 31.99 -1.63 1.14
CA PHE A 259 30.94 -2.65 1.14
C PHE A 259 29.84 -2.39 0.09
N TYR A 260 29.89 -1.26 -0.61
CA TYR A 260 29.02 -0.99 -1.74
C TYR A 260 29.42 -1.85 -2.94
N THR A 261 28.42 -2.43 -3.62
CA THR A 261 28.63 -3.27 -4.81
C THR A 261 27.85 -2.70 -6.00
N PRO A 262 28.54 -2.23 -7.04
CA PRO A 262 27.92 -1.90 -8.32
C PRO A 262 27.14 -3.09 -8.88
N ILE A 263 26.02 -2.84 -9.55
CA ILE A 263 25.09 -3.90 -9.98
C ILE A 263 25.71 -4.92 -10.95
N ASN A 264 26.70 -4.49 -11.75
CA ASN A 264 27.44 -5.34 -12.66
C ASN A 264 28.45 -6.28 -11.96
N GLN A 265 28.70 -6.08 -10.66
CA GLN A 265 29.51 -6.97 -9.82
C GLN A 265 28.65 -7.91 -8.96
N VAL A 266 27.33 -7.92 -9.16
CA VAL A 266 26.41 -8.84 -8.51
C VAL A 266 26.09 -9.99 -9.46
N SER A 267 26.11 -11.24 -8.99
CA SER A 267 25.78 -12.41 -9.82
C SER A 267 24.42 -12.27 -10.52
N ASP A 268 24.39 -12.58 -11.81
CA ASP A 268 23.19 -12.58 -12.64
C ASP A 268 22.11 -13.51 -12.07
N TYR A 269 22.51 -14.66 -11.51
CA TYR A 269 21.58 -15.55 -10.84
C TYR A 269 20.84 -14.85 -9.69
N LEU A 270 21.56 -14.08 -8.86
CA LEU A 270 20.95 -13.35 -7.75
C LEU A 270 20.02 -12.24 -8.24
N ARG A 271 20.46 -11.46 -9.24
CA ARG A 271 19.61 -10.41 -9.82
C ARG A 271 18.32 -11.01 -10.39
N ASN A 272 18.43 -12.09 -11.15
CA ASN A 272 17.32 -12.76 -11.81
C ASN A 272 16.40 -13.49 -10.83
N SER A 273 16.94 -14.10 -9.77
CA SER A 273 16.12 -14.77 -8.75
C SER A 273 15.29 -13.77 -7.95
N ILE A 274 15.87 -12.63 -7.55
CA ILE A 274 15.15 -11.55 -6.84
C ILE A 274 14.04 -10.98 -7.71
N LEU A 275 14.35 -10.62 -8.95
CA LEU A 275 13.32 -10.13 -9.88
C LEU A 275 12.24 -11.19 -10.08
N THR A 276 12.59 -12.47 -10.16
CA THR A 276 11.59 -13.53 -10.34
C THR A 276 10.68 -13.70 -9.12
N ALA A 277 11.22 -13.60 -7.91
CA ALA A 277 10.47 -13.82 -6.68
C ALA A 277 9.67 -12.59 -6.22
N GLU A 278 10.27 -11.40 -6.29
CA GLU A 278 9.71 -10.17 -5.72
C GLU A 278 8.95 -9.35 -6.76
N ASP A 279 9.47 -9.25 -8.00
CA ASP A 279 8.94 -8.30 -8.98
C ASP A 279 9.38 -8.61 -10.43
N TYR A 280 8.70 -9.57 -11.08
CA TYR A 280 9.11 -10.05 -12.40
C TYR A 280 8.90 -9.02 -13.52
N GLY A 281 8.08 -8.01 -13.25
CA GLY A 281 7.73 -6.91 -14.13
C GLY A 281 8.53 -5.63 -13.89
N PHE A 282 9.49 -5.65 -12.96
CA PHE A 282 10.18 -4.44 -12.45
C PHE A 282 10.62 -3.43 -13.52
N TYR A 283 11.25 -3.89 -14.60
CA TYR A 283 11.75 -3.02 -15.67
C TYR A 283 10.67 -2.50 -16.63
N ARG A 284 9.43 -3.03 -16.55
CA ARG A 284 8.32 -2.70 -17.45
C ARG A 284 7.30 -1.77 -16.82
N HIS A 285 6.96 -1.97 -15.55
CA HIS A 285 5.94 -1.16 -14.89
C HIS A 285 6.50 0.12 -14.26
N LYS A 286 5.63 1.10 -13.99
CA LYS A 286 5.97 2.40 -13.38
C LYS A 286 5.77 2.39 -11.86
N GLY A 287 6.49 1.50 -11.17
CA GLY A 287 6.43 1.39 -9.71
C GLY A 287 5.30 0.53 -9.13
N PHE A 288 4.20 0.32 -9.85
CA PHE A 288 3.10 -0.54 -9.39
C PHE A 288 2.86 -1.71 -10.34
N HIS A 289 2.54 -2.87 -9.78
CA HIS A 289 2.17 -4.06 -10.56
C HIS A 289 0.69 -4.39 -10.32
N GLU A 290 -0.19 -3.82 -11.16
CA GLU A 290 -1.65 -3.90 -11.00
C GLU A 290 -2.16 -5.34 -10.87
N GLU A 291 -1.75 -6.25 -11.76
CA GLU A 291 -2.19 -7.65 -11.69
C GLU A 291 -1.72 -8.36 -10.41
N ALA A 292 -0.50 -8.08 -9.93
CA ALA A 292 -0.01 -8.66 -8.69
C ALA A 292 -0.78 -8.12 -7.47
N LEU A 293 -1.17 -6.84 -7.51
CA LEU A 293 -2.02 -6.22 -6.50
C LEU A 293 -3.44 -6.80 -6.53
N ARG A 294 -4.04 -6.94 -7.71
CA ARG A 294 -5.35 -7.58 -7.92
C ARG A 294 -5.38 -8.99 -7.34
N LEU A 295 -4.40 -9.82 -7.69
CA LEU A 295 -4.26 -11.17 -7.16
C LEU A 295 -4.03 -11.19 -5.63
N ALA A 296 -3.28 -10.23 -5.10
CA ALA A 296 -3.09 -10.10 -3.65
C ALA A 296 -4.41 -9.77 -2.94
N ILE A 297 -5.22 -8.87 -3.48
CA ILE A 297 -6.56 -8.53 -2.96
C ILE A 297 -7.46 -9.77 -2.98
N ILE A 298 -7.54 -10.47 -4.12
CA ILE A 298 -8.34 -11.70 -4.27
C ILE A 298 -7.93 -12.75 -3.23
N THR A 299 -6.64 -13.00 -3.08
CA THR A 299 -6.10 -13.98 -2.11
C THR A 299 -6.47 -13.59 -0.69
N ASN A 300 -6.32 -12.31 -0.33
CA ASN A 300 -6.61 -11.83 1.03
C ASN A 300 -8.11 -11.88 1.36
N ILE A 301 -9.00 -11.60 0.39
CA ILE A 301 -10.45 -11.74 0.56
C ILE A 301 -10.81 -13.22 0.74
N ARG A 302 -10.29 -14.10 -0.12
CA ARG A 302 -10.56 -15.54 -0.08
C ARG A 302 -10.08 -16.17 1.24
N GLU A 303 -8.90 -15.80 1.71
CA GLU A 303 -8.28 -16.34 2.92
C GLU A 303 -8.70 -15.61 4.20
N LYS A 304 -9.45 -14.50 4.09
CA LYS A 304 -9.90 -13.63 5.19
C LYS A 304 -8.76 -13.18 6.12
N ARG A 305 -7.54 -13.08 5.59
CA ARG A 305 -6.32 -12.67 6.29
C ARG A 305 -5.36 -12.01 5.31
N PHE A 306 -4.36 -11.31 5.82
CA PHE A 306 -3.28 -10.78 4.99
C PHE A 306 -2.30 -11.90 4.62
N ALA A 307 -2.62 -12.62 3.56
CA ALA A 307 -1.89 -13.80 3.08
C ALA A 307 -0.83 -13.45 2.03
N ARG A 308 -1.12 -12.45 1.18
CA ARG A 308 -0.26 -12.03 0.08
C ARG A 308 -0.13 -10.51 0.05
N GLY A 309 1.12 -10.04 -0.10
CA GLY A 309 1.43 -8.64 -0.36
C GLY A 309 1.46 -8.34 -1.86
N GLY A 310 1.24 -7.07 -2.22
CA GLY A 310 1.30 -6.57 -3.60
C GLY A 310 2.32 -5.43 -3.79
N SER A 311 3.37 -5.36 -2.96
CA SER A 311 4.38 -4.29 -3.07
C SER A 311 5.50 -4.68 -4.02
N THR A 312 5.88 -3.76 -4.92
CA THR A 312 6.97 -3.93 -5.91
C THR A 312 8.34 -3.61 -5.32
N LEU A 313 9.42 -3.86 -6.07
CA LEU A 313 10.77 -3.48 -5.64
C LEU A 313 10.92 -1.96 -5.45
N THR A 314 10.29 -1.14 -6.31
CA THR A 314 10.30 0.32 -6.16
C THR A 314 9.63 0.76 -4.87
N MET A 315 8.48 0.18 -4.53
CA MET A 315 7.77 0.46 -3.28
C MET A 315 8.62 0.07 -2.06
N GLN A 316 9.28 -1.08 -2.12
CA GLN A 316 10.19 -1.53 -1.06
C GLN A 316 11.40 -0.60 -0.91
N LEU A 317 11.99 -0.14 -2.02
CA LEU A 317 13.08 0.83 -2.03
C LEU A 317 12.66 2.15 -1.40
N VAL A 318 11.56 2.75 -1.86
CA VAL A 318 11.05 4.04 -1.36
C VAL A 318 10.78 3.96 0.14
N LYS A 319 10.10 2.89 0.57
CA LYS A 319 9.86 2.62 2.00
C LYS A 319 11.15 2.60 2.81
N ASN A 320 12.21 1.99 2.29
CA ASN A 320 13.48 1.87 3.01
C ASN A 320 14.29 3.18 3.01
N VAL A 321 14.25 3.97 1.93
CA VAL A 321 15.12 5.15 1.76
C VAL A 321 14.52 6.45 2.33
N PHE A 322 13.20 6.60 2.24
CA PHE A 322 12.53 7.87 2.55
C PHE A 322 11.60 7.79 3.75
N LEU A 323 11.06 6.60 4.07
CA LEU A 323 9.98 6.49 5.04
C LEU A 323 10.42 5.80 6.33
N SER A 324 9.70 6.09 7.42
CA SER A 324 9.87 5.38 8.68
C SER A 324 9.38 3.93 8.58
N ARG A 325 9.85 3.04 9.46
CA ARG A 325 9.42 1.63 9.51
C ARG A 325 8.01 1.43 10.13
N ASN A 326 7.31 2.51 10.49
CA ASN A 326 6.04 2.45 11.19
C ASN A 326 4.90 1.96 10.29
N LYS A 327 4.15 0.94 10.71
CA LYS A 327 3.10 0.33 9.88
C LYS A 327 1.78 1.09 9.97
N THR A 328 1.75 2.32 9.45
CA THR A 328 0.54 3.16 9.37
C THR A 328 0.00 3.27 7.95
N MET A 329 -1.28 3.63 7.80
CA MET A 329 -1.88 3.90 6.50
C MET A 329 -1.29 5.16 5.85
N ALA A 330 -1.00 6.20 6.63
CA ALA A 330 -0.31 7.42 6.22
C ALA A 330 0.97 7.11 5.45
N ARG A 331 1.86 6.32 6.08
CA ARG A 331 3.11 5.88 5.45
C ARG A 331 2.84 5.16 4.13
N LYS A 332 1.77 4.36 4.03
CA LYS A 332 1.47 3.62 2.80
C LYS A 332 0.96 4.52 1.68
N PHE A 333 0.15 5.53 1.99
CA PHE A 333 -0.29 6.53 1.00
C PHE A 333 0.87 7.41 0.54
N GLU A 334 1.72 7.86 1.46
CA GLU A 334 2.92 8.61 1.14
C GLU A 334 3.92 7.79 0.30
N GLU A 335 4.11 6.50 0.63
CA GLU A 335 4.89 5.56 -0.18
C GLU A 335 4.38 5.49 -1.62
N ALA A 336 3.05 5.36 -1.80
CA ALA A 336 2.46 5.30 -3.13
C ALA A 336 2.71 6.59 -3.91
N LEU A 337 2.52 7.76 -3.29
CA LEU A 337 2.71 9.04 -3.98
C LEU A 337 4.19 9.29 -4.34
N ILE A 338 5.14 8.96 -3.46
CA ILE A 338 6.57 9.07 -3.76
C ILE A 338 6.99 8.10 -4.87
N VAL A 339 6.51 6.84 -4.84
CA VAL A 339 6.77 5.86 -5.91
C VAL A 339 6.24 6.38 -7.25
N TRP A 340 5.01 6.90 -7.25
CA TRP A 340 4.42 7.48 -8.45
C TRP A 340 5.25 8.66 -8.98
N LEU A 341 5.72 9.57 -8.11
CA LEU A 341 6.58 10.70 -8.49
C LEU A 341 7.89 10.21 -9.11
N ILE A 342 8.63 9.33 -8.42
CA ILE A 342 9.93 8.83 -8.89
C ILE A 342 9.80 8.15 -10.26
N GLU A 343 8.77 7.31 -10.44
CA GLU A 343 8.62 6.49 -11.65
C GLU A 343 8.05 7.28 -12.83
N ASN A 344 7.04 8.15 -12.60
CA ASN A 344 6.42 8.91 -13.69
C ASN A 344 7.26 10.12 -14.11
N GLN A 345 7.97 10.77 -13.18
CA GLN A 345 8.91 11.84 -13.51
C GLN A 345 10.30 11.32 -13.89
N ARG A 346 10.51 9.99 -13.87
CA ARG A 346 11.78 9.31 -14.19
C ARG A 346 12.97 9.86 -13.39
N LEU A 347 12.72 10.19 -12.12
CA LEU A 347 13.73 10.80 -11.24
C LEU A 347 14.93 9.87 -11.02
N VAL A 348 14.72 8.56 -11.06
CA VAL A 348 15.77 7.55 -10.86
C VAL A 348 15.63 6.46 -11.92
N GLY A 349 16.74 6.00 -12.50
CA GLY A 349 16.73 4.87 -13.43
C GLY A 349 16.49 3.53 -12.72
N LYS A 350 15.77 2.58 -13.36
CA LYS A 350 15.48 1.24 -12.81
C LYS A 350 16.73 0.47 -12.37
N GLN A 351 17.80 0.54 -13.15
CA GLN A 351 19.07 -0.11 -12.82
C GLN A 351 19.67 0.47 -11.53
N ARG A 352 19.65 1.79 -11.38
CA ARG A 352 20.12 2.48 -10.17
C ARG A 352 19.24 2.16 -8.96
N MET A 353 17.92 2.12 -9.13
CA MET A 353 16.99 1.71 -8.07
C MET A 353 17.32 0.29 -7.57
N PHE A 354 17.52 -0.66 -8.49
CA PHE A 354 17.83 -2.03 -8.11
C PHE A 354 19.21 -2.18 -7.46
N GLU A 355 20.21 -1.44 -7.97
CA GLU A 355 21.54 -1.37 -7.36
C GLU A 355 21.48 -0.86 -5.91
N VAL A 356 20.78 0.25 -5.67
CA VAL A 356 20.61 0.81 -4.32
C VAL A 356 19.83 -0.16 -3.45
N TYR A 357 18.75 -0.76 -3.95
CA TYR A 357 17.98 -1.78 -3.25
C TYR A 357 18.89 -2.91 -2.73
N LEU A 358 19.72 -3.49 -3.60
CA LEU A 358 20.65 -4.57 -3.23
C LEU A 358 21.66 -4.16 -2.16
N ASN A 359 22.02 -2.88 -2.10
CA ASN A 359 23.02 -2.35 -1.17
C ASN A 359 22.45 -1.87 0.18
N ILE A 360 21.13 -1.69 0.31
CA ILE A 360 20.52 -1.19 1.55
C ILE A 360 19.64 -2.21 2.28
N ILE A 361 19.12 -3.21 1.57
CA ILE A 361 18.15 -4.13 2.19
C ILE A 361 18.82 -5.00 3.27
N GLU A 362 18.00 -5.43 4.22
CA GLU A 362 18.41 -6.31 5.30
C GLU A 362 18.41 -7.77 4.82
N TRP A 363 19.55 -8.44 4.96
CA TRP A 363 19.72 -9.85 4.60
C TRP A 363 19.81 -10.76 5.82
N GLY A 364 19.88 -10.20 7.03
CA GLY A 364 19.95 -10.91 8.30
C GLY A 364 20.05 -9.90 9.44
N PRO A 365 20.00 -10.32 10.71
CA PRO A 365 20.15 -9.41 11.84
C PRO A 365 21.43 -8.57 11.72
N TYR A 366 21.27 -7.25 11.52
CA TYR A 366 22.34 -6.27 11.29
C TYR A 366 23.20 -6.46 10.02
N ILE A 367 22.79 -7.32 9.09
CA ILE A 367 23.47 -7.56 7.82
C ILE A 367 22.74 -6.78 6.73
N TYR A 368 23.35 -5.71 6.22
CA TYR A 368 22.76 -4.81 5.23
C TYR A 368 23.62 -4.76 3.97
N GLY A 369 22.98 -4.88 2.82
CA GLY A 369 23.66 -4.86 1.54
C GLY A 369 24.22 -6.22 1.10
N VAL A 370 24.24 -6.41 -0.21
CA VAL A 370 24.55 -7.69 -0.85
C VAL A 370 25.96 -8.19 -0.54
N LYS A 371 26.95 -7.29 -0.42
CA LYS A 371 28.33 -7.69 -0.10
C LYS A 371 28.46 -8.24 1.31
N ASP A 372 27.86 -7.58 2.29
CA ASP A 372 27.80 -8.07 3.66
C ASP A 372 27.10 -9.43 3.69
N ALA A 373 26.00 -9.61 2.95
CA ALA A 373 25.28 -10.87 2.86
C ALA A 373 26.11 -12.01 2.24
N SER A 374 26.72 -11.80 1.08
CA SER A 374 27.55 -12.81 0.40
C SER A 374 28.71 -13.27 1.27
N ARG A 375 29.36 -12.35 2.00
CA ARG A 375 30.44 -12.68 2.93
C ARG A 375 29.92 -13.38 4.18
N PHE A 376 28.81 -12.90 4.73
CA PHE A 376 28.19 -13.46 5.94
C PHE A 376 27.73 -14.90 5.75
N TYR A 377 27.04 -15.21 4.65
CA TYR A 377 26.52 -16.54 4.39
C TYR A 377 27.58 -17.49 3.80
N PHE A 378 28.35 -17.02 2.81
CA PHE A 378 29.13 -17.90 1.94
C PHE A 378 30.63 -17.57 1.88
N ALA A 379 31.10 -16.53 2.57
CA ALA A 379 32.48 -16.05 2.48
C ALA A 379 32.91 -15.74 1.03
N LYS A 380 31.97 -15.22 0.22
CA LYS A 380 32.14 -14.94 -1.22
C LYS A 380 31.93 -13.46 -1.56
N GLN A 381 32.43 -13.04 -2.72
CA GLN A 381 31.99 -11.82 -3.37
C GLN A 381 30.59 -12.01 -3.99
N PRO A 382 29.80 -10.94 -4.16
CA PRO A 382 28.48 -11.02 -4.79
C PRO A 382 28.46 -11.62 -6.19
N SER A 383 29.54 -11.45 -6.96
CA SER A 383 29.69 -12.02 -8.31
C SER A 383 29.90 -13.54 -8.32
N GLU A 384 30.34 -14.13 -7.22
CA GLU A 384 30.71 -15.56 -7.11
C GLU A 384 29.58 -16.45 -6.60
N LEU A 385 28.40 -15.86 -6.36
CA LEU A 385 27.23 -16.57 -5.88
C LEU A 385 26.72 -17.53 -6.95
N SER A 386 26.61 -18.80 -6.58
CA SER A 386 25.99 -19.85 -7.40
C SER A 386 24.47 -19.70 -7.46
N LEU A 387 23.83 -20.41 -8.38
CA LEU A 387 22.37 -20.41 -8.53
C LEU A 387 21.64 -20.80 -7.24
N ALA A 388 22.10 -21.84 -6.54
CA ALA A 388 21.51 -22.27 -5.28
C ALA A 388 21.67 -21.23 -4.16
N GLU A 389 22.85 -20.59 -4.07
CA GLU A 389 23.12 -19.52 -3.10
C GLU A 389 22.27 -18.27 -3.40
N ALA A 390 22.09 -17.93 -4.67
CA ALA A 390 21.26 -16.81 -5.13
C ALA A 390 19.77 -17.02 -4.77
N ILE A 391 19.22 -18.20 -5.08
CA ILE A 391 17.85 -18.57 -4.73
C ILE A 391 17.66 -18.57 -3.21
N PHE A 392 18.63 -19.08 -2.46
CA PHE A 392 18.61 -19.05 -1.00
C PHE A 392 18.56 -17.60 -0.46
N LEU A 393 19.44 -16.72 -0.92
CA LEU A 393 19.44 -15.31 -0.48
C LEU A 393 18.12 -14.63 -0.82
N THR A 394 17.54 -14.96 -1.97
CA THR A 394 16.21 -14.46 -2.36
C THR A 394 15.12 -14.92 -1.39
N LYS A 395 15.15 -16.17 -0.93
CA LYS A 395 14.18 -16.71 0.04
C LYS A 395 14.20 -15.98 1.38
N ILE A 396 15.34 -15.38 1.74
CA ILE A 396 15.55 -14.69 3.02
C ILE A 396 14.93 -13.30 3.05
N ILE A 397 14.88 -12.60 1.92
CA ILE A 397 14.45 -11.18 1.81
C ILE A 397 13.12 -10.90 2.55
N PRO A 398 12.06 -11.73 2.43
CA PRO A 398 10.80 -11.45 3.13
C PRO A 398 10.88 -11.55 4.67
N SER A 399 11.86 -12.28 5.22
CA SER A 399 12.00 -12.52 6.66
C SER A 399 13.46 -12.71 7.09
N PRO A 400 14.31 -11.66 6.98
CA PRO A 400 15.76 -11.80 7.12
C PRO A 400 16.19 -12.25 8.52
N LYS A 401 15.49 -11.78 9.55
CA LYS A 401 15.79 -12.12 10.96
C LYS A 401 15.53 -13.58 11.31
N ASN A 402 14.74 -14.29 10.51
CA ASN A 402 14.33 -15.68 10.76
C ASN A 402 15.16 -16.71 9.98
N PHE A 403 16.27 -16.31 9.34
CA PHE A 403 17.06 -17.21 8.49
C PHE A 403 17.52 -18.49 9.22
N ARG A 404 17.80 -18.43 10.53
CA ARG A 404 18.25 -19.59 11.33
C ARG A 404 17.27 -20.77 11.26
N SER A 405 15.96 -20.48 11.20
CA SER A 405 14.91 -21.50 11.12
C SER A 405 14.93 -22.31 9.82
N LEU A 406 15.66 -21.84 8.80
CA LEU A 406 15.83 -22.54 7.53
C LEU A 406 16.82 -23.70 7.62
N PHE A 407 17.63 -23.76 8.68
CA PHE A 407 18.70 -24.74 8.85
C PHE A 407 18.47 -25.68 10.04
N ASP A 408 18.99 -26.91 9.95
CA ASP A 408 19.13 -27.81 11.09
C ASP A 408 20.37 -27.45 11.95
N ASN A 409 20.56 -28.17 13.06
CA ASN A 409 21.64 -27.91 14.01
C ASN A 409 23.05 -28.22 13.45
N TYR A 410 23.12 -28.86 12.28
CA TYR A 410 24.36 -29.15 11.54
C TYR A 410 24.61 -28.12 10.41
N GLY A 411 23.76 -27.11 10.27
CA GLY A 411 23.88 -26.09 9.23
C GLY A 411 23.42 -26.54 7.85
N ARG A 412 22.67 -27.64 7.75
CA ARG A 412 22.07 -28.11 6.50
C ARG A 412 20.72 -27.43 6.29
N LEU A 413 20.44 -26.99 5.06
CA LEU A 413 19.13 -26.43 4.74
C LEU A 413 18.05 -27.50 4.92
N ARG A 414 16.97 -27.15 5.60
CA ARG A 414 15.88 -28.08 5.90
C ARG A 414 15.12 -28.47 4.61
N PRO A 415 14.67 -29.73 4.45
CA PRO A 415 14.18 -30.26 3.17
C PRO A 415 12.98 -29.53 2.55
N TRP A 416 12.09 -28.95 3.37
CA TRP A 416 10.90 -28.24 2.87
C TRP A 416 11.23 -26.99 2.04
N ASN A 417 12.47 -26.50 2.09
CA ASN A 417 12.92 -25.41 1.22
C ASN A 417 13.02 -25.84 -0.25
N GLY A 418 13.14 -27.14 -0.53
CA GLY A 418 13.32 -27.66 -1.90
C GLY A 418 12.21 -27.29 -2.87
N GLY A 419 10.97 -27.15 -2.38
CA GLY A 419 9.85 -26.67 -3.19
C GLY A 419 10.06 -25.26 -3.75
N TYR A 420 10.60 -24.35 -2.92
CA TYR A 420 10.88 -22.98 -3.34
C TYR A 420 11.99 -22.91 -4.40
N PHE A 421 13.06 -23.70 -4.23
CA PHE A 421 14.17 -23.75 -5.19
C PHE A 421 13.70 -24.22 -6.56
N ARG A 422 12.93 -25.32 -6.60
CA ARG A 422 12.35 -25.83 -7.85
C ARG A 422 11.38 -24.84 -8.48
N MET A 423 10.57 -24.15 -7.67
CA MET A 423 9.63 -23.14 -8.16
C MET A 423 10.37 -21.97 -8.83
N ILE A 424 11.32 -21.34 -8.12
CA ILE A 424 12.06 -20.18 -8.64
C ILE A 424 12.95 -20.58 -9.82
N GLY A 425 13.72 -21.67 -9.69
CA GLY A 425 14.55 -22.19 -10.77
C GLY A 425 13.71 -22.52 -12.01
N GLY A 426 12.55 -23.15 -11.83
CA GLY A 426 11.65 -23.48 -12.93
C GLY A 426 11.06 -22.25 -13.64
N ILE A 427 10.75 -21.18 -12.89
CA ILE A 427 10.34 -19.89 -13.49
C ILE A 427 11.50 -19.24 -14.24
N MET A 428 12.70 -19.23 -13.65
CA MET A 428 13.90 -18.68 -14.30
C MET A 428 14.22 -19.41 -15.61
N ARG A 429 14.15 -20.74 -15.61
CA ARG A 429 14.33 -21.58 -16.81
C ARG A 429 13.31 -21.27 -17.89
N ARG A 430 12.01 -21.23 -17.55
CA ARG A 430 10.93 -20.90 -18.51
C ARG A 430 11.08 -19.50 -19.12
N ARG A 431 11.75 -18.59 -18.42
CA ARG A 431 12.04 -17.23 -18.89
C ARG A 431 13.38 -17.11 -19.61
N GLY A 432 14.13 -18.20 -19.79
CA GLY A 432 15.45 -18.21 -20.42
C GLY A 432 16.55 -17.53 -19.59
N LEU A 433 16.34 -17.39 -18.27
CA LEU A 433 17.30 -16.75 -17.36
C LEU A 433 18.37 -17.73 -16.84
N ILE A 434 18.12 -19.02 -16.99
CA ILE A 434 19.05 -20.14 -16.75
C ILE A 434 18.80 -21.22 -17.81
N THR A 435 19.79 -22.07 -18.07
CA THR A 435 19.67 -23.19 -19.02
C THR A 435 18.94 -24.39 -18.42
N GLU A 436 18.59 -25.37 -19.26
CA GLU A 436 18.02 -26.63 -18.79
C GLU A 436 19.03 -27.39 -17.92
N GLU A 437 20.31 -27.39 -18.30
CA GLU A 437 21.39 -28.06 -17.60
C GLU A 437 21.61 -27.45 -16.21
N GLU A 438 21.60 -26.12 -16.11
CA GLU A 438 21.70 -25.40 -14.84
C GLU A 438 20.51 -25.72 -13.91
N TYR A 439 19.29 -25.81 -14.47
CA TYR A 439 18.11 -26.20 -13.71
C TYR A 439 18.16 -27.67 -13.27
N ALA A 440 18.58 -28.59 -14.15
CA ALA A 440 18.73 -30.01 -13.84
C ALA A 440 19.80 -30.26 -12.77
N ALA A 441 20.87 -29.45 -12.77
CA ALA A 441 21.94 -29.49 -11.77
C ALA A 441 21.59 -28.75 -10.45
N LEU A 442 20.43 -28.08 -10.36
CA LEU A 442 20.03 -27.32 -9.19
C LEU A 442 19.72 -28.23 -8.00
N VAL A 443 20.70 -28.39 -7.12
CA VAL A 443 20.50 -29.03 -5.82
C VAL A 443 19.97 -28.00 -4.82
N PRO A 444 18.83 -28.23 -4.15
CA PRO A 444 18.26 -27.31 -3.17
C PRO A 444 18.98 -27.40 -1.82
N GLN A 445 20.29 -27.19 -1.85
CA GLN A 445 21.16 -27.19 -0.68
C GLN A 445 22.19 -26.06 -0.80
N VAL A 446 22.54 -25.47 0.34
CA VAL A 446 23.61 -24.48 0.43
C VAL A 446 24.51 -24.80 1.62
N TYR A 447 25.79 -24.47 1.50
CA TYR A 447 26.77 -24.69 2.56
C TYR A 447 27.18 -23.35 3.15
N LEU A 448 26.88 -23.14 4.43
CA LEU A 448 27.31 -21.93 5.14
C LEU A 448 28.83 -21.99 5.34
N ARG A 449 29.53 -20.98 4.80
CA ARG A 449 30.99 -20.86 4.89
C ARG A 449 31.46 -19.57 5.56
N GLY A 450 30.57 -18.58 5.67
CA GLY A 450 30.83 -17.36 6.44
C GLY A 450 30.37 -17.46 7.89
N ARG A 451 30.36 -16.31 8.58
CA ARG A 451 29.94 -16.17 9.99
C ARG A 451 28.54 -16.69 10.29
N ALA A 452 27.67 -16.82 9.28
CA ALA A 452 26.36 -17.46 9.44
C ALA A 452 26.49 -18.90 9.97
N ARG A 453 27.56 -19.62 9.61
CA ARG A 453 27.84 -20.98 10.09
C ARG A 453 27.96 -21.01 11.61
N ASP A 454 28.78 -20.13 12.17
CA ASP A 454 29.05 -20.06 13.62
C ASP A 454 27.79 -19.74 14.45
N ILE A 455 26.81 -19.13 13.79
CA ILE A 455 25.54 -18.73 14.38
C ILE A 455 24.49 -19.86 14.31
N VAL A 456 24.57 -20.70 13.29
CA VAL A 456 23.57 -21.73 12.98
C VAL A 456 23.98 -23.10 13.49
N VAL A 457 25.25 -23.45 13.35
CA VAL A 457 25.78 -24.76 13.74
C VAL A 457 26.02 -24.75 15.24
N THR A 458 25.19 -25.49 15.97
CA THR A 458 25.28 -25.61 17.43
C THR A 458 25.69 -27.01 17.89
N ALA A 459 25.72 -27.99 16.98
CA ALA A 459 26.25 -29.32 17.26
C ALA A 459 27.79 -29.29 17.19
N THR A 460 28.46 -29.69 18.28
CA THR A 460 29.89 -29.99 18.26
C THR A 460 30.11 -31.31 17.52
N ASP A 461 31.05 -31.35 16.57
CA ASP A 461 31.41 -32.56 15.83
C ASP A 461 31.67 -33.73 16.79
N VAL A 462 30.73 -34.68 16.86
CA VAL A 462 31.08 -36.07 17.15
C VAL A 462 31.51 -36.64 15.80
N PRO A 463 32.71 -37.23 15.67
CA PRO A 463 33.23 -37.66 14.39
C PRO A 463 32.27 -38.65 13.70
N PRO A 464 32.18 -38.64 12.36
CA PRO A 464 31.23 -39.43 11.61
C PRO A 464 31.67 -40.89 11.50
N ASP A 465 31.82 -41.57 12.63
CA ASP A 465 31.99 -43.02 12.69
C ASP A 465 30.99 -43.56 13.70
N SER A 466 29.73 -43.68 13.26
CA SER A 466 28.76 -44.72 13.68
C SER A 466 27.30 -44.32 13.46
N ILE A 467 26.85 -44.03 12.23
CA ILE A 467 25.50 -44.42 11.80
C ILE A 467 25.53 -44.82 10.32
N LEU A 468 25.95 -46.06 10.09
CA LEU A 468 25.69 -46.78 8.85
C LEU A 468 24.35 -47.49 9.03
N TYR A 469 23.22 -46.81 8.83
CA TYR A 469 21.92 -47.49 8.68
C TYR A 469 20.94 -46.67 7.84
N GLY A 470 20.62 -47.24 6.68
CA GLY A 470 19.27 -47.28 6.13
C GLY A 470 18.70 -45.98 5.60
N VAL A 471 18.78 -45.80 4.28
CA VAL A 471 17.71 -45.11 3.55
C VAL A 471 16.42 -45.88 3.83
N PRO A 472 15.39 -45.30 4.45
CA PRO A 472 14.06 -45.90 4.40
C PRO A 472 13.57 -45.68 2.98
N ASN A 473 13.45 -46.77 2.24
CA ASN A 473 12.63 -46.86 1.05
C ASN A 473 11.17 -46.76 1.52
N ASP A 474 10.72 -45.56 1.84
CA ASP A 474 9.32 -45.32 2.20
C ASP A 474 8.59 -44.86 0.94
N THR A 475 8.22 -45.85 0.13
CA THR A 475 7.09 -45.78 -0.80
C THR A 475 5.80 -45.65 0.00
N ALA A 476 5.61 -44.52 0.68
CA ALA A 476 4.30 -44.07 1.12
C ALA A 476 3.81 -43.06 0.08
N ALA A 477 2.76 -43.44 -0.64
CA ALA A 477 2.09 -42.60 -1.62
C ALA A 477 1.74 -41.25 -1.00
N ILE A 478 2.48 -40.21 -1.38
CA ILE A 478 2.06 -38.82 -1.23
C ILE A 478 0.81 -38.68 -2.10
N PRO A 479 -0.35 -38.20 -1.59
CA PRO A 479 -1.49 -37.94 -2.46
C PRO A 479 -1.00 -36.99 -3.56
N PRO A 480 -1.36 -37.23 -4.84
CA PRO A 480 -0.90 -36.40 -5.93
C PRO A 480 -1.20 -34.94 -5.56
N ALA A 481 -0.18 -34.09 -5.72
CA ALA A 481 -0.37 -32.66 -5.66
C ALA A 481 -1.63 -32.35 -6.48
N GLN A 482 -2.62 -31.68 -5.88
CA GLN A 482 -3.75 -31.17 -6.65
C GLN A 482 -3.13 -30.40 -7.82
N GLN A 483 -3.29 -31.01 -8.98
CA GLN A 483 -2.87 -30.52 -10.27
C GLN A 483 -3.69 -29.26 -10.45
N LEU A 484 -3.13 -28.10 -10.09
CA LEU A 484 -3.62 -26.85 -10.62
C LEU A 484 -3.30 -26.95 -12.10
N ASP A 485 -4.31 -27.36 -12.86
CA ASP A 485 -4.24 -27.50 -14.30
C ASP A 485 -4.00 -26.12 -14.90
N LEU A 486 -2.73 -25.82 -15.18
CA LEU A 486 -2.30 -24.62 -15.87
C LEU A 486 -2.42 -24.78 -17.39
N GLN A 487 -3.00 -25.88 -17.91
CA GLN A 487 -3.22 -26.08 -19.35
C GLN A 487 -4.40 -25.26 -19.91
N ASP A 488 -5.21 -24.63 -19.07
CA ASP A 488 -6.28 -23.71 -19.52
C ASP A 488 -5.84 -22.24 -19.68
N LEU A 489 -4.57 -21.91 -19.42
CA LEU A 489 -4.00 -20.63 -19.84
C LEU A 489 -3.65 -20.68 -21.34
N LYS A 490 -4.69 -20.73 -22.19
CA LYS A 490 -4.58 -20.28 -23.57
C LYS A 490 -4.13 -18.82 -23.53
N ILE A 491 -2.86 -18.59 -23.81
CA ILE A 491 -2.34 -17.29 -24.21
C ILE A 491 -3.06 -16.93 -25.51
N LYS A 492 -4.25 -16.34 -25.40
CA LYS A 492 -4.82 -15.56 -26.49
C LYS A 492 -3.90 -14.37 -26.64
N THR A 493 -3.26 -14.27 -27.81
CA THR A 493 -2.71 -13.02 -28.31
C THR A 493 -3.78 -11.94 -28.13
N LEU A 494 -3.52 -11.00 -27.20
CA LEU A 494 -4.47 -9.95 -26.86
C LEU A 494 -4.47 -8.87 -27.96
N PRO A 495 -5.64 -8.33 -28.33
CA PRO A 495 -5.75 -7.16 -29.20
C PRO A 495 -5.16 -5.92 -28.52
N ASN A 496 -4.93 -4.88 -29.31
CA ASN A 496 -4.27 -3.63 -28.96
C ASN A 496 -4.84 -3.00 -27.67
N TRP A 497 -4.11 -3.12 -26.57
CA TRP A 497 -4.51 -2.79 -25.19
C TRP A 497 -4.82 -1.30 -24.95
N GLU A 498 -4.33 -0.41 -25.80
CA GLU A 498 -4.62 1.04 -25.75
C GLU A 498 -6.03 1.38 -26.25
N GLU A 499 -6.61 0.61 -27.18
CA GLU A 499 -7.93 0.88 -27.74
C GLU A 499 -9.08 0.49 -26.79
N GLU A 500 -8.91 -0.56 -25.99
CA GLU A 500 -9.89 -0.94 -24.96
C GLU A 500 -9.87 0.01 -23.75
N ARG A 501 -8.69 0.54 -23.40
CA ARG A 501 -8.53 1.55 -22.34
C ARG A 501 -9.26 2.86 -22.70
N GLN A 502 -9.24 3.25 -23.99
CA GLN A 502 -9.99 4.42 -24.47
C GLN A 502 -11.49 4.18 -24.66
N LYS A 503 -11.93 2.95 -24.95
CA LYS A 503 -13.37 2.62 -25.04
C LYS A 503 -14.06 2.51 -23.68
N LYS A 504 -13.35 2.07 -22.63
CA LYS A 504 -13.90 1.94 -21.26
C LYS A 504 -13.99 3.28 -20.52
N ARG A 505 -13.16 4.27 -20.90
CA ARG A 505 -13.38 5.68 -20.55
C ARG A 505 -14.44 6.21 -21.49
N GLY A 506 -15.63 6.53 -21.02
CA GLY A 506 -16.69 7.14 -21.83
C GLY A 506 -16.33 8.54 -22.37
N ILE A 507 -15.33 8.64 -23.25
CA ILE A 507 -15.10 9.81 -24.09
C ILE A 507 -16.06 9.66 -25.25
N ASN A 508 -17.18 10.38 -25.16
CA ASN A 508 -18.13 10.53 -26.23
C ASN A 508 -17.40 11.16 -27.44
N LYS A 509 -17.32 10.46 -28.57
CA LYS A 509 -16.65 10.92 -29.80
C LYS A 509 -17.39 12.09 -30.52
N ASN A 510 -18.36 12.74 -29.89
CA ASN A 510 -19.17 13.80 -30.48
C ASN A 510 -18.90 15.20 -29.90
N ALA A 511 -17.64 15.62 -29.80
CA ALA A 511 -17.26 17.02 -29.57
C ALA A 511 -15.99 17.45 -30.33
N LEU A 512 -15.64 16.76 -31.42
CA LEU A 512 -14.61 17.16 -32.38
C LEU A 512 -15.24 17.30 -33.76
N LEU A 513 -16.14 18.27 -33.85
CA LEU A 513 -16.61 18.86 -35.11
C LEU A 513 -16.99 20.30 -34.78
N ILE A 514 -16.06 21.19 -35.14
CA ILE A 514 -16.08 22.66 -35.23
C ILE A 514 -14.88 23.24 -34.46
N LEU A 515 -13.87 23.59 -35.28
CA LEU A 515 -12.67 24.39 -35.05
C LEU A 515 -11.49 23.73 -34.31
#